data_AF-A0A8H6FXU9-F1
#
_entry.id   AF-A0A8H6FXU9-F1
#
_cell.length_a   1.000
_cell.length_b   1.000
_cell.length_c   1.000
_cell.angle_alpha   90.00
_cell.angle_beta   90.00
_cell.angle_gamma   90.00
#
_symmetry.space_group_name_H-M   'P 1'
#
loop_
_entity.id
_entity.type
_entity.pdbx_description
1 polymer ?
#
loop_
_entity_poly.entity_id
_entity_poly.type
_entity_poly.pdbx_seq_one_letter_code
_entity_poly.pdbx_strand_id
1 'polypeptide(L)'
;MPADIYLIDEPSAYLDSEQRIIAARVIKRFIMHAKKTAFVVEHDFIMATYLADRVIVFDGQPSVDARANTPESLLTGCNKFLKNLDVTFRRDPNSFRPRINKYNSQLDQEQKLSGKFFFLENES
;
A
#
# COMPACT_ATOMS: atom_id res chain seq x y z
N MET A 1 29.85 3.08 8.23
CA MET A 1 29.04 3.16 9.47
C MET A 1 27.63 2.65 9.16
N PRO A 2 26.94 1.96 10.08
CA PRO A 2 25.54 1.58 9.88
C PRO A 2 24.64 2.83 9.80
N ALA A 3 23.60 2.80 8.98
CA ALA A 3 22.65 3.91 8.82
C ALA A 3 21.44 3.76 9.76
N ASP A 4 20.87 4.89 10.19
CA ASP A 4 19.67 4.91 11.02
C ASP A 4 18.37 4.96 10.22
N ILE A 5 18.45 5.55 9.02
CA ILE A 5 17.33 5.72 8.09
C ILE A 5 17.75 5.17 6.72
N TYR A 6 16.87 4.38 6.13
CA TYR A 6 17.01 3.84 4.78
C TYR A 6 15.98 4.50 3.87
N LEU A 7 16.40 4.89 2.67
CA LEU A 7 15.52 5.39 1.62
C LEU A 7 15.60 4.38 0.48
N ILE A 8 14.47 3.79 0.11
CA ILE A 8 14.37 2.76 -0.92
C ILE A 8 13.33 3.21 -1.93
N ASP A 9 13.74 3.30 -3.20
CA ASP A 9 12.88 3.76 -4.29
C ASP A 9 12.67 2.62 -5.29
N GLU A 10 11.40 2.29 -5.54
CA GLU A 10 10.92 1.24 -6.44
C GLU A 10 11.71 -0.09 -6.37
N PRO A 11 11.80 -0.75 -5.20
CA PRO A 11 12.47 -2.04 -5.09
C PRO A 11 11.75 -3.19 -5.83
N SER A 12 10.50 -2.99 -6.27
CA SER A 12 9.77 -3.94 -7.11
C SER A 12 10.18 -3.91 -8.60
N ALA A 13 11.03 -2.97 -9.02
CA ALA A 13 11.51 -2.87 -10.40
C ALA A 13 12.11 -4.19 -10.91
N TYR A 14 11.66 -4.62 -12.09
CA TYR A 14 12.09 -5.87 -12.75
C TYR A 14 11.83 -7.16 -11.97
N LEU A 15 11.07 -7.12 -10.88
CA LEU A 15 10.70 -8.31 -10.12
C LEU A 15 9.34 -8.86 -10.53
N ASP A 16 9.25 -10.19 -10.60
CA ASP A 16 7.97 -10.90 -10.69
C ASP A 16 7.23 -10.96 -9.33
N SER A 17 6.01 -11.51 -9.32
CA SER A 17 5.19 -11.56 -8.11
C SER A 17 5.80 -12.36 -6.95
N GLU A 18 6.58 -13.41 -7.23
CA GLU A 18 7.21 -14.23 -6.19
C GLU A 18 8.42 -13.49 -5.61
N GLN A 19 9.24 -12.92 -6.49
CA GLN A 19 10.41 -12.13 -6.12
C GLN A 19 10.04 -10.91 -5.28
N ARG A 20 8.95 -10.21 -5.62
CA ARG A 20 8.43 -9.07 -4.82
C ARG A 20 8.10 -9.47 -3.40
N ILE A 21 7.40 -10.59 -3.20
CA ILE A 21 7.04 -11.09 -1.86
C ILE A 21 8.31 -11.42 -1.06
N ILE A 22 9.29 -12.07 -1.69
CA ILE A 22 10.56 -12.42 -1.05
C ILE A 22 11.33 -11.14 -0.66
N ALA A 23 11.46 -10.19 -1.58
CA ALA A 23 12.14 -8.92 -1.36
C ALA A 23 11.48 -8.13 -0.21
N ALA A 24 10.16 -7.96 -0.26
CA ALA A 24 9.40 -7.26 0.76
C ALA A 24 9.58 -7.89 2.16
N ARG A 25 9.56 -9.23 2.23
CA ARG A 25 9.79 -9.98 3.47
C ARG A 25 11.20 -9.78 4.02
N VAL A 26 12.22 -9.78 3.16
CA VAL A 26 13.62 -9.55 3.56
C VAL A 26 13.80 -8.11 4.07
N ILE A 27 13.29 -7.11 3.34
CA ILE A 27 13.36 -5.70 3.72
C ILE A 27 12.70 -5.49 5.09
N LYS A 28 11.43 -5.90 5.24
CA LYS A 28 10.69 -5.73 6.49
C LYS A 28 11.39 -6.39 7.67
N ARG A 29 11.84 -7.63 7.49
CA ARG A 29 12.56 -8.39 8.53
C ARG A 29 13.85 -7.66 8.94
N PHE A 30 14.63 -7.19 7.99
CA PHE A 30 15.88 -6.47 8.29
C PHE A 30 15.63 -5.19 9.10
N ILE A 31 14.72 -4.34 8.62
CA ILE A 31 14.38 -3.05 9.26
C ILE A 31 13.89 -3.29 10.71
N MET A 32 13.02 -4.27 10.90
CA MET A 32 12.49 -4.63 12.23
C MET A 32 13.56 -5.15 13.17
N HIS A 33 14.42 -6.09 12.72
CA HIS A 33 15.47 -6.65 13.58
C HIS A 33 16.56 -5.64 13.93
N ALA A 34 16.95 -4.82 12.96
CA ALA A 34 17.97 -3.79 13.15
C ALA A 34 17.44 -2.57 13.92
N LYS A 35 16.14 -2.52 14.21
CA LYS A 35 15.43 -1.39 14.84
C LYS A 35 15.71 -0.07 14.11
N LYS A 36 15.64 -0.11 12.78
CA LYS A 36 15.89 1.03 11.89
C LYS A 36 14.58 1.56 11.31
N THR A 37 14.63 2.73 10.68
CA THR A 37 13.49 3.28 9.95
C THR A 37 13.76 3.20 8.44
N ALA A 38 12.73 2.91 7.65
CA ALA A 38 12.80 2.98 6.20
C ALA A 38 11.66 3.83 5.63
N PHE A 39 11.98 4.64 4.63
CA PHE A 39 11.01 5.18 3.69
C PHE A 39 11.10 4.37 2.42
N VAL A 40 9.97 3.80 1.99
CA VAL A 40 9.88 3.01 0.77
C VAL A 40 8.88 3.68 -0.16
N VAL A 41 9.31 3.96 -1.39
CA VAL A 41 8.45 4.40 -2.49
C VAL A 41 8.14 3.18 -3.35
N GLU A 42 6.87 2.95 -3.63
CA GLU A 42 6.39 1.79 -4.38
C GLU A 42 5.19 2.16 -5.24
N HIS A 43 5.15 1.58 -6.44
CA HIS A 43 3.97 1.56 -7.30
C HIS A 43 3.14 0.27 -7.15
N ASP A 44 3.69 -0.80 -6.54
CA ASP A 44 2.94 -2.03 -6.25
C ASP A 44 2.19 -1.92 -4.91
N PHE A 45 0.85 -1.89 -4.98
CA PHE A 45 -0.02 -1.74 -3.81
C PHE A 45 0.14 -2.88 -2.79
N ILE A 46 0.37 -4.13 -3.23
CA ILE A 46 0.51 -5.28 -2.33
C ILE A 46 1.84 -5.20 -1.59
N MET A 47 2.92 -4.88 -2.31
CA MET A 47 4.24 -4.71 -1.71
C MET A 47 4.25 -3.53 -0.73
N ALA A 48 3.66 -2.41 -1.09
CA ALA A 48 3.51 -1.25 -0.23
C ALA A 48 2.76 -1.58 1.07
N THR A 49 1.58 -2.20 0.97
CA THR A 49 0.78 -2.59 2.15
C THR A 49 1.46 -3.64 3.03
N TYR A 50 2.26 -4.53 2.44
CA TYR A 50 3.04 -5.51 3.20
C TYR A 50 4.19 -4.86 4.00
N LEU A 51 4.89 -3.89 3.40
CA LEU A 51 6.04 -3.21 3.98
C LEU A 51 5.66 -2.16 5.02
N ALA A 52 4.55 -1.44 4.79
CA ALA A 52 4.23 -0.22 5.53
C ALA A 52 3.52 -0.47 6.86
N ASP A 53 3.96 0.26 7.89
CA ASP A 53 3.20 0.47 9.13
C ASP A 53 2.37 1.77 9.06
N ARG A 54 2.91 2.78 8.36
CA ARG A 54 2.28 4.07 8.05
C ARG A 54 2.51 4.42 6.59
N VAL A 55 1.61 5.20 6.02
CA VAL A 55 1.68 5.60 4.60
C VAL A 55 1.59 7.12 4.45
N ILE A 56 2.30 7.65 3.46
CA ILE A 56 2.19 9.04 3.02
C ILE A 56 1.55 9.02 1.64
N VAL A 57 0.34 9.55 1.53
CA VAL A 57 -0.35 9.68 0.24
C VAL A 57 0.08 10.97 -0.42
N PHE A 58 0.42 10.91 -1.71
CA PHE A 58 0.67 12.08 -2.53
C PHE A 58 -0.58 12.39 -3.37
N ASP A 59 -0.99 13.66 -3.35
CA ASP A 59 -2.11 14.18 -4.16
C ASP A 59 -1.59 15.27 -5.10
N GLY A 60 -2.26 15.51 -6.23
CA GLY A 60 -1.91 16.57 -7.18
C GLY A 60 -2.12 16.16 -8.63
N GLN A 61 -1.71 17.02 -9.55
CA GLN A 61 -1.72 16.74 -10.98
C GLN A 61 -0.30 16.46 -11.49
N PRO A 62 -0.04 15.26 -12.07
CA PRO A 62 1.27 14.95 -12.63
C PRO A 62 1.77 16.03 -13.60
N SER A 63 3.04 16.40 -13.48
CA SER A 63 3.66 17.50 -14.25
C SER A 63 3.11 18.91 -13.98
N VAL A 64 2.23 19.09 -12.98
CA VAL A 64 1.69 20.41 -12.58
C VAL A 64 2.02 20.70 -11.11
N ASP A 65 1.53 19.87 -10.19
CA ASP A 65 1.75 20.04 -8.75
C ASP A 65 1.72 18.69 -8.01
N ALA A 66 2.33 18.65 -6.84
CA ALA A 66 2.30 17.49 -5.94
C ALA A 66 2.32 17.94 -4.48
N ARG A 67 1.47 17.32 -3.66
CA ARG A 67 1.37 17.54 -2.23
C ARG A 67 1.54 16.22 -1.49
N ALA A 68 2.58 16.14 -0.66
CA ALA A 68 2.71 15.07 0.32
C ALA A 68 1.79 15.34 1.51
N ASN A 69 1.01 14.34 1.91
CA ASN A 69 0.21 14.40 3.13
C ASN A 69 1.05 14.04 4.37
N THR A 70 0.49 14.23 5.56
CA THR A 70 1.09 13.70 6.79
C THR A 70 1.04 12.17 6.80
N PRO A 71 2.00 11.48 7.46
CA PRO A 71 1.95 10.03 7.54
C PRO A 71 0.70 9.58 8.32
N GLU A 72 -0.09 8.69 7.74
CA GLU A 72 -1.34 8.16 8.32
C GLU A 72 -1.20 6.67 8.63
N SER A 73 -2.19 6.11 9.35
CA SER A 73 -2.29 4.66 9.48
C SER A 73 -2.46 4.02 8.11
N LEU A 74 -2.02 2.76 7.97
CA LEU A 74 -2.16 2.02 6.71
C LEU A 74 -3.61 2.01 6.21
N LEU A 75 -4.59 1.76 7.09
CA LEU A 75 -6.00 1.70 6.71
C LEU A 75 -6.51 3.07 6.21
N THR A 76 -6.25 4.14 6.95
CA THR A 76 -6.72 5.49 6.61
C THR A 76 -6.11 5.95 5.28
N GLY A 77 -4.79 5.82 5.12
CA GLY A 77 -4.12 6.28 3.93
C GLY A 77 -4.42 5.44 2.69
N CYS A 78 -4.54 4.10 2.82
CA CYS A 78 -5.00 3.26 1.72
C CYS A 78 -6.41 3.62 1.27
N ASN A 79 -7.34 3.84 2.20
CA ASN A 79 -8.70 4.28 1.83
C ASN A 79 -8.69 5.64 1.13
N LYS A 80 -7.87 6.59 1.59
CA LYS A 80 -7.71 7.90 0.94
C LYS A 80 -7.14 7.77 -0.48
N PHE A 81 -6.06 7.00 -0.64
CA PHE A 81 -5.42 6.75 -1.94
C PHE A 81 -6.39 6.10 -2.94
N LEU A 82 -7.06 5.02 -2.53
CA LEU A 82 -7.98 4.29 -3.39
C LEU A 82 -9.24 5.10 -3.73
N LYS A 83 -9.72 5.93 -2.80
CA LYS A 83 -10.81 6.87 -3.06
C LYS A 83 -10.44 7.88 -4.15
N ASN A 84 -9.21 8.40 -4.12
CA ASN A 84 -8.72 9.33 -5.15
C ASN A 84 -8.60 8.66 -6.54
N LEU A 85 -8.34 7.35 -6.59
CA LEU A 85 -8.33 6.56 -7.82
C LEU A 85 -9.71 6.08 -8.27
N ASP A 86 -10.75 6.28 -7.46
CA ASP A 86 -12.11 5.73 -7.67
C ASP A 86 -12.15 4.19 -7.86
N VAL A 87 -11.29 3.48 -7.13
CA VAL A 87 -11.14 2.01 -7.21
C VAL A 87 -11.32 1.38 -5.85
N THR A 88 -12.03 0.25 -5.77
CA THR A 88 -12.16 -0.52 -4.52
C THR A 88 -11.50 -1.89 -4.59
N PHE A 89 -11.05 -2.37 -3.44
CA PHE A 89 -10.48 -3.71 -3.28
C PHE A 89 -11.35 -4.56 -2.35
N ARG A 90 -11.58 -5.81 -2.78
CA ARG A 90 -12.12 -6.87 -1.93
C ARG A 90 -11.03 -7.84 -1.55
N ARG A 91 -11.28 -8.62 -0.51
CA ARG A 91 -10.41 -9.73 -0.16
C ARG A 91 -10.90 -11.01 -0.82
N ASP A 92 -10.00 -11.75 -1.43
CA ASP A 92 -10.31 -13.10 -1.90
C ASP A 92 -10.49 -14.02 -0.68
N PRO A 93 -11.60 -14.76 -0.55
CA PRO A 93 -11.90 -15.53 0.66
C PRO A 93 -10.98 -16.74 0.88
N ASN A 94 -10.34 -17.24 -0.19
CA ASN A 94 -9.49 -18.42 -0.13
C ASN A 94 -8.01 -18.05 0.04
N SER A 95 -7.55 -17.08 -0.74
CA SER A 95 -6.14 -16.67 -0.79
C SER A 95 -5.82 -15.47 0.08
N PHE A 96 -6.84 -14.79 0.60
CA PHE A 96 -6.72 -13.58 1.39
C PHE A 96 -6.01 -12.41 0.68
N ARG A 97 -5.78 -12.54 -0.63
CA ARG A 97 -5.15 -11.52 -1.45
C ARG A 97 -6.13 -10.39 -1.75
N PRO A 98 -5.68 -9.12 -1.75
CA PRO A 98 -6.48 -8.02 -2.23
C PRO A 98 -6.74 -8.20 -3.73
N ARG A 99 -8.00 -8.11 -4.14
CA ARG A 99 -8.46 -8.16 -5.52
C ARG A 99 -9.24 -6.90 -5.85
N ILE A 100 -8.89 -6.28 -6.97
CA ILE A 100 -9.62 -5.13 -7.50
C ILE A 100 -11.06 -5.52 -7.86
N ASN A 101 -12.01 -4.65 -7.55
CA ASN A 101 -13.39 -4.80 -8.01
C ASN A 101 -13.53 -4.32 -9.45
N LYS A 102 -14.48 -4.93 -10.17
CA LYS A 102 -14.85 -4.40 -11.49
C LYS A 102 -15.55 -3.06 -11.27
N TYR A 103 -15.17 -2.07 -12.07
CA TYR A 103 -15.76 -0.74 -12.06
C TYR A 103 -17.29 -0.83 -12.15
N ASN A 104 -17.99 -0.11 -11.25
CA ASN A 104 -19.45 -0.07 -11.15
C ASN A 104 -20.14 -1.42 -10.87
N SER A 105 -19.40 -2.46 -10.48
CA SER A 105 -20.04 -3.68 -9.95
C SER A 105 -20.82 -3.38 -8.67
N GLN A 106 -21.79 -4.23 -8.33
CA GLN A 106 -22.59 -4.08 -7.10
C GLN A 106 -21.70 -3.89 -5.86
N LEU A 107 -20.68 -4.73 -5.70
CA LEU A 107 -19.77 -4.65 -4.57
C LEU A 107 -18.90 -3.38 -4.59
N ASP A 108 -18.49 -2.90 -5.77
CA ASP A 108 -17.76 -1.63 -5.91
C ASP A 108 -18.62 -0.45 -5.40
N GLN A 109 -19.90 -0.42 -5.78
CA GLN A 109 -20.83 0.62 -5.36
C GLN A 109 -21.10 0.57 -3.85
N GLU A 110 -21.34 -0.63 -3.29
CA GLU A 110 -21.55 -0.83 -1.86
C GLU A 110 -20.32 -0.40 -1.03
N GLN A 111 -19.13 -0.71 -1.50
CA GLN A 111 -17.87 -0.31 -0.85
C GLN A 111 -17.63 1.21 -0.92
N LYS A 112 -17.91 1.84 -2.07
CA LYS A 112 -17.84 3.29 -2.23
C LYS A 112 -18.83 4.01 -1.31
N LEU A 113 -20.07 3.52 -1.22
CA LEU A 113 -21.12 4.08 -0.35
C LEU A 113 -20.76 3.95 1.15
N SER A 114 -20.16 2.83 1.54
CA SER A 114 -19.71 2.62 2.93
C SER A 114 -18.39 3.33 3.27
N GLY A 115 -17.70 3.90 2.27
CA GLY A 115 -16.39 4.51 2.43
C GLY A 115 -15.26 3.51 2.69
N LYS A 116 -15.50 2.21 2.49
CA LYS A 116 -14.55 1.12 2.74
C LYS A 116 -13.94 0.63 1.42
N PHE A 117 -12.89 1.30 0.99
CA PHE A 117 -12.15 0.98 -0.23
C PHE A 117 -11.10 -0.13 -0.01
N PHE A 118 -10.64 -0.32 1.24
CA PHE A 118 -9.64 -1.32 1.63
C PHE A 118 -9.94 -1.94 2.99
N PHE A 119 -9.56 -3.21 3.17
CA PHE A 119 -9.79 -4.01 4.39
C PHE A 119 -8.48 -4.63 4.87
N LEU A 120 -8.23 -4.59 6.19
CA LEU A 120 -7.10 -5.27 6.85
C LEU A 120 -7.56 -6.58 7.52
N GLU A 121 -6.60 -7.45 7.83
CA GLU A 121 -6.82 -8.77 8.45
C GLU A 121 -7.67 -8.78 9.73
N ASN A 122 -7.68 -7.68 10.47
CA ASN A 122 -8.17 -7.66 11.84
C ASN A 122 -9.57 -7.06 12.02
N GLU A 123 -10.30 -6.76 10.94
CA GLU A 123 -11.71 -6.32 11.00
C GLU A 123 -12.67 -7.46 10.64
N SER A 124 -12.64 -8.54 11.43
CA SER A 124 -13.67 -9.59 11.44
C SER A 124 -14.58 -9.41 12.64
#